data_AF-A0A9R0QAK0-F1
#
_entry.id   AF-A0A9R0QAK0-F1
#
_cell.length_a   1.000
_cell.length_b   1.000
_cell.length_c   1.000
_cell.angle_alpha   90.00
_cell.angle_beta   90.00
_cell.angle_gamma   90.00
#
_symmetry.space_group_name_H-M   'P 1'
#
loop_
_entity.id
_entity.type
_entity.pdbx_description
1 polymer ?
#
loop_
_entity_poly.entity_id
_entity_poly.type
_entity_poly.pdbx_seq_one_letter_code
_entity_poly.pdbx_strand_id
1 'polypeptide(L)'
;MEFVHFLKNPKKYEELGAKIPKGALLVGPPGTGKTLLAKATAGESGVPFMSISGSDFMEMFVGVGPSRVRNLFQEARQCAPSIVFIDEIDAIGRARGRGGFSGSNDERESTLNQLLVEMDGFGTTAGVVVLAGTNRPDILDKALLRPGRFDRQITIDKPDIKGRDQIFRIYLTKLKLDNDPTYFSQRLAALTPGFAGADIANVCNEAALIAARTDETQITMQHFESAIDRIIGGLEKKNKVISKLERRTVAYHEAGHAVAGWFLEHAEPLLKVTIVPRGTAALGFAQYVPNENLLMTKEQLFDMTCMTLGGRAAEEVCPSLCIFSDEDFC
;
A
#
# COMPACT_ATOMS: atom_id res chain seq x y z
N MET A 1 -19.13 -1.10 8.28
CA MET A 1 -19.88 -0.39 9.34
C MET A 1 -20.51 -1.31 10.39
N GLU A 2 -20.53 -2.64 10.20
CA GLU A 2 -21.14 -3.57 11.16
C GLU A 2 -20.50 -3.53 12.55
N PHE A 3 -19.15 -3.57 12.64
CA PHE A 3 -18.43 -3.47 13.93
C PHE A 3 -18.74 -2.17 14.68
N VAL A 4 -18.86 -1.04 13.97
CA VAL A 4 -19.18 0.26 14.59
C VAL A 4 -20.61 0.28 15.13
N HIS A 5 -21.56 -0.17 14.30
CA HIS A 5 -22.97 -0.20 14.70
C HIS A 5 -23.21 -1.21 15.83
N PHE A 6 -22.45 -2.30 15.82
CA PHE A 6 -22.42 -3.29 16.88
C PHE A 6 -21.95 -2.69 18.21
N LEU A 7 -20.79 -2.02 18.23
CA LEU A 7 -20.24 -1.40 19.44
C LEU A 7 -21.12 -0.27 19.99
N LYS A 8 -21.81 0.47 19.11
CA LYS A 8 -22.77 1.51 19.52
C LYS A 8 -24.06 0.94 20.11
N ASN A 9 -24.60 -0.14 19.53
CA ASN A 9 -25.91 -0.68 19.87
C ASN A 9 -25.90 -2.21 20.08
N PRO A 10 -25.17 -2.74 21.09
CA PRO A 10 -25.01 -4.18 21.27
C PRO A 10 -26.34 -4.91 21.55
N LYS A 11 -27.25 -4.29 22.32
CA LYS A 11 -28.55 -4.86 22.71
C LYS A 11 -29.40 -5.32 21.52
N LYS A 12 -29.41 -4.53 20.43
CA LYS A 12 -30.18 -4.84 19.22
C LYS A 12 -29.75 -6.17 18.58
N TYR A 13 -28.45 -6.50 18.69
CA TYR A 13 -27.90 -7.74 18.14
C TYR A 13 -28.06 -8.91 19.10
N GLU A 14 -27.94 -8.67 20.41
CA GLU A 14 -28.17 -9.67 21.46
C GLU A 14 -29.63 -10.16 21.46
N GLU A 15 -30.61 -9.26 21.29
CA GLU A 15 -32.04 -9.60 21.19
C GLU A 15 -32.33 -10.52 19.99
N LEU A 16 -31.56 -10.41 18.92
CA LEU A 16 -31.66 -11.27 17.73
C LEU A 16 -30.83 -12.57 17.87
N GLY A 17 -30.14 -12.76 19.00
CA GLY A 17 -29.28 -13.92 19.24
C GLY A 17 -27.97 -13.91 18.43
N ALA A 18 -27.60 -12.77 17.84
CA ALA A 18 -26.36 -12.63 17.10
C ALA A 18 -25.17 -12.60 18.05
N LYS A 19 -24.19 -13.47 17.81
CA LYS A 19 -22.94 -13.49 18.57
C LYS A 19 -21.99 -12.40 18.08
N ILE A 20 -21.30 -11.78 19.04
CA ILE A 20 -20.29 -10.77 18.76
C ILE A 20 -19.11 -11.43 18.04
N PRO A 21 -18.71 -10.95 16.85
CA PRO A 21 -17.45 -11.36 16.25
C PRO A 21 -16.30 -10.93 17.18
N LYS A 22 -15.53 -11.90 17.64
CA LYS A 22 -14.46 -11.66 18.63
C LYS A 22 -13.24 -11.00 17.97
N GLY A 23 -13.03 -11.24 16.68
CA GLY A 23 -11.96 -10.57 15.99
C GLY A 23 -12.07 -10.53 14.47
N ALA A 24 -11.38 -9.56 13.89
CA ALA A 24 -11.25 -9.44 12.43
C ALA A 24 -9.80 -9.24 12.02
N LEU A 25 -9.41 -9.93 10.97
CA LEU A 25 -8.13 -9.78 10.31
C LEU A 25 -8.27 -8.84 9.11
N LEU A 26 -7.56 -7.71 9.15
CA LEU A 26 -7.39 -6.78 8.05
C LEU A 26 -6.19 -7.22 7.21
N VAL A 27 -6.45 -7.60 5.97
CA VAL A 27 -5.47 -8.16 5.05
C VAL A 27 -5.27 -7.19 3.90
N GLY A 28 -4.04 -6.92 3.49
CA GLY A 28 -3.81 -6.19 2.24
C GLY A 28 -2.38 -5.68 2.13
N PRO A 29 -2.00 -5.12 0.96
CA PRO A 29 -0.65 -4.57 0.75
C PRO A 29 -0.26 -3.51 1.79
N PRO A 30 1.05 -3.25 1.99
CA PRO A 30 1.49 -2.18 2.87
C PRO A 30 0.96 -0.82 2.36
N GLY A 31 0.68 0.10 3.29
CA GLY A 31 0.26 1.46 2.95
C GLY A 31 -1.20 1.62 2.49
N THR A 32 -2.04 0.58 2.54
CA THR A 32 -3.49 0.69 2.21
C THR A 32 -4.36 1.24 3.34
N GLY A 33 -3.77 1.57 4.49
CA GLY A 33 -4.49 2.21 5.60
C GLY A 33 -5.17 1.27 6.58
N LYS A 34 -4.73 0.01 6.71
CA LYS A 34 -5.23 -0.97 7.70
C LYS A 34 -5.31 -0.39 9.12
N THR A 35 -4.21 0.17 9.61
CA THR A 35 -4.09 0.80 10.94
C THR A 35 -4.99 2.04 11.05
N LEU A 36 -5.13 2.80 9.97
CA LEU A 36 -6.00 3.98 9.92
C LEU A 36 -7.47 3.58 9.99
N LEU A 37 -7.87 2.50 9.31
CA LEU A 37 -9.22 1.96 9.35
C LEU A 37 -9.57 1.44 10.76
N ALA A 38 -8.63 0.77 11.43
CA ALA A 38 -8.82 0.33 12.81
C ALA A 38 -9.02 1.52 13.77
N LYS A 39 -8.18 2.56 13.65
CA LYS A 39 -8.32 3.81 14.42
C LYS A 39 -9.65 4.52 14.13
N ALA A 40 -10.05 4.61 12.87
CA ALA A 40 -11.32 5.20 12.47
C ALA A 40 -12.52 4.42 13.04
N THR A 41 -12.45 3.08 13.05
CA THR A 41 -13.49 2.23 13.64
C THR A 41 -13.67 2.52 15.12
N ALA A 42 -12.58 2.68 15.87
CA ALA A 42 -12.64 3.03 17.29
C ALA A 42 -13.16 4.46 17.53
N GLY A 43 -12.66 5.43 16.76
CA GLY A 43 -13.10 6.82 16.84
C GLY A 43 -14.59 6.99 16.54
N GLU A 44 -15.07 6.33 15.49
CA GLU A 44 -16.50 6.32 15.14
C GLU A 44 -17.34 5.63 16.21
N SER A 45 -16.83 4.58 16.84
CA SER A 45 -17.55 3.84 17.90
C SER A 45 -17.51 4.52 19.27
N GLY A 46 -16.61 5.49 19.47
CA GLY A 46 -16.43 6.18 20.76
C GLY A 46 -15.85 5.29 21.86
N VAL A 47 -15.11 4.25 21.49
CA VAL A 47 -14.53 3.27 22.43
C VAL A 47 -13.01 3.43 22.54
N PRO A 48 -12.38 3.07 23.67
CA PRO A 48 -10.92 3.06 23.81
C PRO A 48 -10.25 2.19 22.73
N PHE A 49 -9.13 2.70 22.20
CA PHE A 49 -8.32 2.03 21.18
C PHE A 49 -6.93 1.73 21.72
N MET A 50 -6.61 0.44 21.84
CA MET A 50 -5.28 -0.04 22.23
C MET A 50 -4.58 -0.55 20.99
N SER A 51 -3.38 -0.04 20.70
CA SER A 51 -2.60 -0.41 19.52
C SER A 51 -1.26 -0.97 19.97
N ILE A 52 -0.89 -2.13 19.45
CA ILE A 52 0.42 -2.75 19.68
C ILE A 52 0.94 -3.35 18.38
N SER A 53 2.26 -3.34 18.17
CA SER A 53 2.86 -4.06 17.04
C SER A 53 3.11 -5.51 17.42
N GLY A 54 2.91 -6.43 16.48
CA GLY A 54 3.26 -7.84 16.62
C GLY A 54 4.73 -8.04 16.96
N SER A 55 5.61 -7.16 16.48
CA SER A 55 7.03 -7.14 16.83
C SER A 55 7.31 -6.85 18.29
N ASP A 56 6.44 -6.08 18.98
CA ASP A 56 6.65 -5.66 20.38
C ASP A 56 6.48 -6.81 21.38
N PHE A 57 6.01 -7.95 20.91
CA PHE A 57 5.92 -9.18 21.68
C PHE A 57 7.14 -10.08 21.53
N MET A 58 8.05 -9.80 20.60
CA MET A 58 9.29 -10.56 20.44
C MET A 58 10.39 -9.90 21.27
N GLU A 59 10.93 -10.61 22.26
CA GLU A 59 12.03 -10.12 23.08
C GLU A 59 13.13 -11.17 23.25
N MET A 60 14.32 -10.73 23.67
CA MET A 60 15.42 -11.67 23.96
C MET A 60 15.15 -12.53 25.22
N PHE A 61 14.17 -12.17 26.04
CA PHE A 61 13.88 -12.81 27.31
C PHE A 61 12.65 -13.72 27.25
N VAL A 62 12.88 -15.01 27.51
CA VAL A 62 11.83 -16.03 27.53
C VAL A 62 10.72 -15.65 28.53
N GLY A 63 9.47 -15.66 28.06
CA GLY A 63 8.28 -15.44 28.89
C GLY A 63 7.81 -13.98 28.99
N VAL A 64 8.55 -13.02 28.43
CA VAL A 64 8.10 -11.63 28.35
C VAL A 64 6.95 -11.48 27.36
N GLY A 65 7.04 -12.10 26.18
CA GLY A 65 5.98 -12.11 25.17
C GLY A 65 4.61 -12.55 25.70
N PRO A 66 4.47 -13.76 26.27
CA PRO A 66 3.20 -14.23 26.85
C PRO A 66 2.67 -13.32 27.98
N SER A 67 3.55 -12.76 28.81
CA SER A 67 3.15 -11.86 29.90
C SER A 67 2.59 -10.54 29.37
N ARG A 68 3.20 -9.97 28.32
CA ARG A 68 2.68 -8.78 27.63
C ARG A 68 1.31 -9.04 27.01
N VAL A 69 1.12 -10.20 26.38
CA VAL A 69 -0.19 -10.60 25.84
C VAL A 69 -1.25 -10.61 26.94
N ARG A 70 -0.97 -11.26 28.09
CA ARG A 70 -1.91 -11.27 29.23
C ARG A 70 -2.24 -9.87 29.74
N ASN A 71 -1.23 -9.03 29.92
CA ASN A 71 -1.42 -7.67 30.43
C ASN A 71 -2.27 -6.83 29.48
N LEU A 72 -2.01 -6.91 28.16
CA LEU A 72 -2.81 -6.24 27.13
C LEU A 72 -4.29 -6.65 27.21
N PHE A 73 -4.57 -7.94 27.32
CA PHE A 73 -5.94 -8.42 27.42
C PHE A 73 -6.60 -8.10 28.76
N GLN A 74 -5.83 -8.03 29.85
CA GLN A 74 -6.32 -7.60 31.15
C GLN A 74 -6.73 -6.12 31.13
N GLU A 75 -5.90 -5.25 30.54
CA GLU A 75 -6.20 -3.83 30.36
C GLU A 75 -7.42 -3.62 29.44
N ALA A 76 -7.48 -4.34 28.32
CA ALA A 76 -8.64 -4.34 27.42
C ALA A 76 -9.95 -4.68 28.15
N ARG A 77 -9.93 -5.66 29.06
CA ARG A 77 -11.11 -6.02 29.87
C ARG A 77 -11.50 -4.93 30.85
N GLN A 78 -10.54 -4.21 31.44
CA GLN A 78 -10.82 -3.12 32.37
C GLN A 78 -11.45 -1.91 31.67
N CYS A 79 -11.10 -1.68 30.40
CA CYS A 79 -11.63 -0.60 29.59
C CYS A 79 -12.80 -1.00 28.67
N ALA A 80 -13.43 -2.15 28.91
CA ALA A 80 -14.52 -2.64 28.06
C ALA A 80 -15.75 -1.70 28.09
N PRO A 81 -16.41 -1.45 26.93
CA PRO A 81 -16.10 -1.97 25.59
C PRO A 81 -14.87 -1.28 24.97
N SER A 82 -13.96 -2.06 24.39
CA SER A 82 -12.71 -1.55 23.80
C SER A 82 -12.31 -2.29 22.52
N ILE A 83 -11.46 -1.67 21.72
CA ILE A 83 -10.83 -2.29 20.54
C ILE A 83 -9.34 -2.47 20.80
N VAL A 84 -8.86 -3.69 20.59
CA VAL A 84 -7.43 -4.01 20.57
C VAL A 84 -7.00 -4.19 19.12
N PHE A 85 -6.00 -3.45 18.66
CA PHE A 85 -5.41 -3.57 17.33
C PHE A 85 -3.97 -4.11 17.43
N ILE A 86 -3.72 -5.24 16.79
CA ILE A 86 -2.39 -5.86 16.65
C ILE A 86 -1.92 -5.64 15.21
N ASP A 87 -0.99 -4.72 14.99
CA ASP A 87 -0.37 -4.54 13.68
C ASP A 87 0.69 -5.63 13.44
N GLU A 88 1.03 -5.91 12.18
CA GLU A 88 2.06 -6.90 11.81
C GLU A 88 1.95 -8.24 12.57
N ILE A 89 0.72 -8.78 12.66
CA ILE A 89 0.47 -10.03 13.42
C ILE A 89 1.30 -11.21 12.89
N ASP A 90 1.77 -11.15 11.64
CA ASP A 90 2.67 -12.14 11.06
C ASP A 90 4.03 -12.26 11.76
N ALA A 91 4.45 -11.26 12.54
CA ALA A 91 5.63 -11.35 13.39
C ALA A 91 5.52 -12.50 14.40
N ILE A 92 4.36 -12.67 15.04
CA ILE A 92 4.11 -13.75 16.03
C ILE A 92 3.28 -14.90 15.47
N GLY A 93 2.42 -14.63 14.50
CA GLY A 93 1.40 -15.53 13.99
C GLY A 93 1.82 -16.43 12.84
N ARG A 94 3.09 -16.42 12.44
CA ARG A 94 3.54 -17.23 11.30
C ARG A 94 3.42 -18.74 11.58
N ALA A 95 3.06 -19.53 10.57
CA ALA A 95 2.92 -20.98 10.66
C ALA A 95 4.30 -21.65 10.82
N ARG A 96 4.32 -22.82 11.45
CA ARG A 96 5.53 -23.64 11.61
C ARG A 96 6.15 -23.98 10.26
N GLY A 97 7.39 -23.56 10.04
CA GLY A 97 8.21 -24.08 8.96
C GLY A 97 8.71 -25.49 9.31
N ARG A 98 8.58 -26.45 8.38
CA ARG A 98 9.29 -27.74 8.44
C ARG A 98 10.78 -27.48 8.21
N GLY A 99 11.52 -27.02 9.21
CA GLY A 99 12.96 -26.77 9.09
C GLY A 99 13.55 -26.27 10.41
N GLY A 100 14.32 -27.12 11.07
CA GLY A 100 14.80 -26.92 12.44
C GLY A 100 15.87 -25.84 12.57
N PHE A 101 15.67 -24.95 13.54
CA PHE A 101 16.73 -24.34 14.36
C PHE A 101 16.11 -24.06 15.74
N SER A 102 16.47 -24.91 16.71
CA SER A 102 15.84 -25.02 18.03
C SER A 102 16.38 -23.95 18.98
N GLY A 103 15.64 -22.85 19.17
CA GLY A 103 15.95 -21.85 20.20
C GLY A 103 15.13 -20.56 20.10
N SER A 104 15.00 -19.97 18.91
CA SER A 104 14.23 -18.71 18.70
C SER A 104 12.74 -18.95 18.42
N ASN A 105 12.37 -20.17 17.99
CA ASN A 105 11.00 -20.49 17.60
C ASN A 105 10.06 -20.70 18.82
N ASP A 106 10.62 -21.10 19.97
CA ASP A 106 9.85 -21.50 21.16
C ASP A 106 9.19 -20.31 21.87
N GLU A 107 9.86 -19.15 21.91
CA GLU A 107 9.29 -17.94 22.53
C GLU A 107 8.12 -17.40 21.70
N ARG A 108 8.29 -17.38 20.37
CA ARG A 108 7.23 -16.96 19.45
C ARG A 108 6.02 -17.90 19.53
N GLU A 109 6.26 -19.22 19.59
CA GLU A 109 5.19 -20.21 19.73
C GLU A 109 4.47 -20.08 21.08
N SER A 110 5.20 -19.88 22.16
CA SER A 110 4.63 -19.63 23.49
C SER A 110 3.73 -18.39 23.50
N THR A 111 4.21 -17.30 22.89
CA THR A 111 3.47 -16.03 22.76
C THR A 111 2.21 -16.18 21.91
N LEU A 112 2.32 -16.88 20.76
CA LEU A 112 1.19 -17.17 19.90
C LEU A 112 0.14 -18.02 20.64
N ASN A 113 0.55 -19.08 21.32
CA ASN A 113 -0.35 -19.92 22.09
C ASN A 113 -1.05 -19.14 23.20
N GLN A 114 -0.34 -18.23 23.88
CA GLN A 114 -0.98 -17.35 24.87
C GLN A 114 -2.03 -16.44 24.23
N LEU A 115 -1.75 -15.86 23.06
CA LEU A 115 -2.73 -15.07 22.32
C LEU A 115 -3.98 -15.90 21.98
N LEU A 116 -3.80 -17.14 21.53
CA LEU A 116 -4.90 -18.06 21.24
C LEU A 116 -5.74 -18.37 22.48
N VAL A 117 -5.10 -18.59 23.64
CA VAL A 117 -5.79 -18.83 24.92
C VAL A 117 -6.59 -17.62 25.35
N GLU A 118 -6.04 -16.40 25.24
CA GLU A 118 -6.77 -15.18 25.59
C GLU A 118 -7.96 -14.93 24.64
N MET A 119 -7.81 -15.24 23.34
CA MET A 119 -8.90 -15.13 22.35
C MET A 119 -10.03 -16.16 22.59
N ASP A 120 -9.68 -17.39 22.93
CA ASP A 120 -10.66 -18.44 23.25
C ASP A 120 -11.33 -18.17 24.61
N GLY A 121 -10.57 -17.62 25.57
CA GLY A 121 -11.00 -17.27 26.92
C GLY A 121 -12.03 -16.13 26.99
N PHE A 122 -12.31 -15.44 25.88
CA PHE A 122 -13.39 -14.45 25.84
C PHE A 122 -14.76 -15.11 25.99
N GLY A 123 -15.48 -14.78 27.07
CA GLY A 123 -16.93 -14.87 27.06
C GLY A 123 -17.50 -13.97 25.96
N THR A 124 -18.58 -14.38 25.30
CA THR A 124 -19.24 -13.60 24.24
C THR A 124 -19.72 -12.22 24.73
N THR A 125 -19.72 -11.99 26.05
CA THR A 125 -20.24 -10.82 26.76
C THR A 125 -19.16 -9.80 27.18
N ALA A 126 -17.87 -10.04 26.90
CA ALA A 126 -16.79 -9.18 27.41
C ALA A 126 -16.67 -7.83 26.70
N GLY A 127 -17.33 -7.62 25.55
CA GLY A 127 -17.34 -6.34 24.83
C GLY A 127 -15.98 -5.91 24.26
N VAL A 128 -15.00 -6.81 24.19
CA VAL A 128 -13.67 -6.57 23.61
C VAL A 128 -13.62 -7.12 22.19
N VAL A 129 -13.22 -6.29 21.23
CA VAL A 129 -13.04 -6.69 19.83
C VAL A 129 -11.57 -6.62 19.47
N VAL A 130 -11.03 -7.70 18.89
CA VAL A 130 -9.62 -7.80 18.48
C VAL A 130 -9.52 -7.61 16.96
N LEU A 131 -8.88 -6.54 16.53
CA LEU A 131 -8.52 -6.30 15.14
C LEU A 131 -7.04 -6.64 14.94
N ALA A 132 -6.68 -7.25 13.83
CA ALA A 132 -5.28 -7.51 13.49
C ALA A 132 -4.98 -7.09 12.06
N GLY A 133 -3.78 -6.55 11.81
CA GLY A 133 -3.30 -6.18 10.48
C GLY A 133 -2.24 -7.16 9.99
N THR A 134 -2.31 -7.59 8.72
CA THR A 134 -1.20 -8.28 8.06
C THR A 134 -1.08 -7.91 6.60
N ASN A 135 0.15 -7.96 6.08
CA ASN A 135 0.43 -7.90 4.65
C ASN A 135 0.48 -9.29 4.00
N ARG A 136 0.58 -10.35 4.82
CA ARG A 136 0.90 -11.71 4.38
C ARG A 136 -0.01 -12.74 5.05
N PRO A 137 -1.27 -12.89 4.58
CA PRO A 137 -2.20 -13.86 5.15
C PRO A 137 -1.75 -15.31 4.92
N ASP A 138 -0.94 -15.55 3.89
CA ASP A 138 -0.42 -16.84 3.45
C ASP A 138 0.47 -17.52 4.48
N ILE A 139 1.25 -16.72 5.23
CA ILE A 139 2.19 -17.25 6.22
C ILE A 139 1.58 -17.46 7.60
N LEU A 140 0.33 -17.03 7.85
CA LEU A 140 -0.28 -17.10 9.17
C LEU A 140 -0.68 -18.54 9.55
N ASP A 141 -0.61 -18.84 10.85
CA ASP A 141 -1.08 -20.11 11.40
C ASP A 141 -2.59 -20.22 11.24
N LYS A 142 -3.04 -21.32 10.64
CA LYS A 142 -4.47 -21.64 10.45
C LYS A 142 -5.24 -21.65 11.75
N ALA A 143 -4.59 -21.84 12.90
CA ALA A 143 -5.19 -21.76 14.22
C ALA A 143 -5.77 -20.35 14.50
N LEU A 144 -5.13 -19.27 14.05
CA LEU A 144 -5.62 -17.90 14.24
C LEU A 144 -6.92 -17.64 13.45
N LEU A 145 -7.06 -18.27 12.29
CA LEU A 145 -8.20 -18.08 11.37
C LEU A 145 -9.42 -18.95 11.71
N ARG A 146 -9.37 -19.72 12.80
CA ARG A 146 -10.49 -20.59 13.20
C ARG A 146 -11.65 -19.76 13.77
N PRO A 147 -12.91 -20.20 13.56
CA PRO A 147 -14.07 -19.56 14.17
C PRO A 147 -13.92 -19.41 15.69
N GLY A 148 -14.23 -18.22 16.21
CA GLY A 148 -14.03 -17.86 17.61
C GLY A 148 -12.75 -17.07 17.91
N ARG A 149 -11.87 -16.89 16.91
CA ARG A 149 -10.66 -16.07 16.99
C ARG A 149 -10.75 -14.91 15.99
N PHE A 150 -10.04 -14.97 14.86
CA PHE A 150 -10.26 -14.07 13.72
C PHE A 150 -11.29 -14.68 12.78
N ASP A 151 -12.55 -14.59 13.18
CA ASP A 151 -13.70 -15.14 12.45
C ASP A 151 -14.06 -14.33 11.20
N ARG A 152 -13.58 -13.08 11.09
CA ARG A 152 -13.73 -12.24 9.92
C ARG A 152 -12.39 -11.93 9.26
N GLN A 153 -12.35 -12.01 7.94
CA GLN A 153 -11.22 -11.54 7.13
C GLN A 153 -11.74 -10.44 6.21
N ILE A 154 -11.09 -9.29 6.25
CA ILE A 154 -11.43 -8.11 5.46
C ILE A 154 -10.21 -7.78 4.62
N THR A 155 -10.31 -8.01 3.31
CA THR A 155 -9.28 -7.63 2.35
C THR A 155 -9.40 -6.16 2.01
N ILE A 156 -8.28 -5.44 2.04
CA ILE A 156 -8.14 -4.02 1.75
C ILE A 156 -7.10 -3.90 0.64
N ASP A 157 -7.61 -3.84 -0.59
CA ASP A 157 -6.80 -3.73 -1.79
C ASP A 157 -6.34 -2.28 -2.03
N LYS A 158 -5.50 -2.12 -3.05
CA LYS A 158 -5.08 -0.79 -3.51
C LYS A 158 -6.31 -0.03 -4.05
N PRO A 159 -6.36 1.29 -3.88
CA PRO A 159 -7.50 2.08 -4.32
C PRO A 159 -7.59 2.19 -5.85
N ASP A 160 -8.81 2.07 -6.37
CA ASP A 160 -9.17 2.40 -7.75
C ASP A 160 -9.01 3.89 -8.04
N ILE A 161 -9.15 4.31 -9.30
CA ILE A 161 -9.03 5.72 -9.69
C ILE A 161 -9.95 6.66 -8.88
N LYS A 162 -11.20 6.24 -8.61
CA LYS A 162 -12.15 7.00 -7.78
C LYS A 162 -11.72 7.04 -6.31
N GLY A 163 -11.18 5.94 -5.80
CA GLY A 163 -10.63 5.88 -4.45
C GLY A 163 -9.42 6.80 -4.29
N ARG A 164 -8.53 6.82 -5.28
CA ARG A 164 -7.38 7.74 -5.31
C ARG A 164 -7.82 9.19 -5.34
N ASP A 165 -8.81 9.55 -6.17
CA ASP A 165 -9.38 10.91 -6.20
C ASP A 165 -9.85 11.35 -4.79
N GLN A 166 -10.60 10.49 -4.10
CA GLN A 166 -11.07 10.77 -2.75
C GLN A 166 -9.92 10.91 -1.73
N ILE A 167 -8.93 10.04 -1.80
CA ILE A 167 -7.75 10.08 -0.91
C ILE A 167 -6.97 11.38 -1.17
N PHE A 168 -6.74 11.76 -2.43
CA PHE A 168 -6.08 13.02 -2.78
C PHE A 168 -6.84 14.21 -2.19
N ARG A 169 -8.17 14.30 -2.35
CA ARG A 169 -8.96 15.39 -1.77
C ARG A 169 -8.71 15.55 -0.27
N ILE A 170 -8.70 14.45 0.49
CA ILE A 170 -8.45 14.49 1.95
C ILE A 170 -7.09 15.11 2.27
N TYR A 171 -6.03 14.70 1.57
CA TYR A 171 -4.69 15.24 1.83
C TYR A 171 -4.51 16.67 1.30
N LEU A 172 -5.09 16.97 0.14
CA LEU A 172 -5.04 18.29 -0.48
C LEU A 172 -5.71 19.37 0.37
N THR A 173 -6.79 19.05 1.10
CA THR A 173 -7.44 20.02 2.02
C THR A 173 -6.52 20.55 3.12
N LYS A 174 -5.42 19.85 3.43
CA LYS A 174 -4.46 20.25 4.48
C LYS A 174 -3.34 21.15 3.94
N LEU A 175 -3.25 21.32 2.63
CA LEU A 175 -2.16 22.03 1.96
C LEU A 175 -2.58 23.43 1.48
N LYS A 176 -1.61 24.32 1.31
CA LYS A 176 -1.82 25.64 0.70
C LYS A 176 -1.65 25.52 -0.81
N LEU A 177 -2.76 25.44 -1.54
CA LEU A 177 -2.80 25.24 -2.98
C LEU A 177 -3.10 26.56 -3.71
N ASP A 178 -2.74 26.63 -4.99
CA ASP A 178 -3.12 27.75 -5.87
C ASP A 178 -4.60 27.71 -6.29
N ASN A 179 -5.19 26.52 -6.36
CA ASN A 179 -6.55 26.23 -6.82
C ASN A 179 -7.29 25.28 -5.86
N ASP A 180 -8.58 25.08 -6.11
CA ASP A 180 -9.38 24.12 -5.33
C ASP A 180 -8.83 22.69 -5.44
N PRO A 181 -8.83 21.88 -4.35
CA PRO A 181 -8.40 20.49 -4.38
C PRO A 181 -8.98 19.64 -5.51
N THR A 182 -10.22 19.92 -5.94
CA THR A 182 -10.89 19.18 -7.02
C THR A 182 -10.21 19.37 -8.38
N TYR A 183 -9.55 20.50 -8.59
CA TYR A 183 -8.79 20.78 -9.81
C TYR A 183 -7.62 19.80 -10.00
N PHE A 184 -6.97 19.42 -8.90
CA PHE A 184 -5.82 18.54 -8.90
C PHE A 184 -6.19 17.06 -8.85
N SER A 185 -7.14 16.71 -7.98
CA SER A 185 -7.35 15.33 -7.53
C SER A 185 -7.62 14.35 -8.67
N GLN A 186 -8.41 14.76 -9.68
CA GLN A 186 -8.74 13.92 -10.83
C GLN A 186 -7.52 13.62 -11.68
N ARG A 187 -6.71 14.64 -11.98
CA ARG A 187 -5.50 14.49 -12.79
C ARG A 187 -4.43 13.69 -12.05
N LEU A 188 -4.26 13.95 -10.75
CA LEU A 188 -3.30 13.21 -9.92
C LEU A 188 -3.68 11.74 -9.79
N ALA A 189 -4.98 11.43 -9.61
CA ALA A 189 -5.46 10.06 -9.55
C ALA A 189 -5.20 9.26 -10.84
N ALA A 190 -5.25 9.92 -12.00
CA ALA A 190 -4.91 9.33 -13.30
C ALA A 190 -3.39 9.13 -13.47
N LEU A 191 -2.57 10.06 -12.97
CA LEU A 191 -1.10 10.00 -13.06
C LEU A 191 -0.44 9.03 -12.08
N THR A 192 -1.16 8.53 -11.07
CA THR A 192 -0.62 7.63 -10.05
C THR A 192 -1.33 6.25 -10.03
N PRO A 193 -1.34 5.49 -11.13
CA PRO A 193 -1.94 4.15 -11.12
C PRO A 193 -1.17 3.23 -10.16
N GLY A 194 -1.91 2.40 -9.43
CA GLY A 194 -1.33 1.40 -8.52
C GLY A 194 -0.74 1.94 -7.20
N PHE A 195 -0.86 3.24 -6.94
CA PHE A 195 -0.40 3.87 -5.69
C PHE A 195 -1.33 3.50 -4.53
N ALA A 196 -0.75 3.17 -3.38
CA ALA A 196 -1.48 2.99 -2.14
C ALA A 196 -1.76 4.34 -1.46
N GLY A 197 -2.60 4.34 -0.41
CA GLY A 197 -2.94 5.55 0.32
C GLY A 197 -1.72 6.24 0.96
N ALA A 198 -0.73 5.45 1.42
CA ALA A 198 0.54 5.98 1.92
C ALA A 198 1.39 6.64 0.82
N ASP A 199 1.42 6.08 -0.39
CA ASP A 199 2.15 6.66 -1.52
C ASP A 199 1.54 8.01 -1.92
N ILE A 200 0.21 8.10 -1.93
CA ILE A 200 -0.52 9.35 -2.19
C ILE A 200 -0.21 10.42 -1.13
N ALA A 201 -0.18 10.02 0.14
CA ALA A 201 0.21 10.93 1.23
C ALA A 201 1.65 11.42 1.03
N ASN A 202 2.55 10.55 0.59
CA ASN A 202 3.94 10.89 0.30
C ASN A 202 4.06 11.85 -0.89
N VAL A 203 3.30 11.65 -1.98
CA VAL A 203 3.22 12.58 -3.12
C VAL A 203 2.83 13.98 -2.64
N CYS A 204 1.79 14.08 -1.81
CA CYS A 204 1.31 15.36 -1.27
C CYS A 204 2.38 16.07 -0.42
N ASN A 205 3.10 15.30 0.42
CA ASN A 205 4.16 15.83 1.26
C ASN A 205 5.39 16.27 0.44
N GLU A 206 5.83 15.47 -0.52
CA GLU A 206 6.96 15.81 -1.40
C GLU A 206 6.67 17.02 -2.29
N ALA A 207 5.43 17.17 -2.77
CA ALA A 207 5.03 18.37 -3.50
C ALA A 207 5.18 19.64 -2.65
N ALA A 208 4.76 19.58 -1.38
CA ALA A 208 4.94 20.68 -0.43
C ALA A 208 6.42 20.98 -0.15
N LEU A 209 7.25 19.94 -0.02
CA LEU A 209 8.70 20.10 0.17
C LEU A 209 9.38 20.70 -1.06
N ILE A 210 8.94 20.36 -2.27
CA ILE A 210 9.47 20.93 -3.51
C ILE A 210 9.12 22.42 -3.59
N ALA A 211 7.86 22.79 -3.35
CA ALA A 211 7.42 24.18 -3.32
C ALA A 211 8.19 25.00 -2.27
N ALA A 212 8.42 24.43 -1.09
CA ALA A 212 9.20 25.07 -0.03
C ALA A 212 10.68 25.28 -0.40
N ARG A 213 11.27 24.39 -1.22
CA ARG A 213 12.66 24.55 -1.70
C ARG A 213 12.81 25.61 -2.79
N THR A 214 11.74 25.92 -3.52
CA THR A 214 11.72 26.99 -4.53
C THR A 214 11.24 28.32 -3.97
N ASP A 215 11.08 28.42 -2.65
CA ASP A 215 10.55 29.60 -1.93
C ASP A 215 9.18 30.06 -2.45
N GLU A 216 8.36 29.13 -2.93
CA GLU A 216 7.01 29.41 -3.41
C GLU A 216 5.99 29.45 -2.26
N THR A 217 5.00 30.34 -2.38
CA THR A 217 4.00 30.56 -1.32
C THR A 217 2.81 29.59 -1.39
N GLN A 218 2.60 28.97 -2.55
CA GLN A 218 1.50 28.07 -2.85
C GLN A 218 2.01 26.89 -3.67
N ILE A 219 1.36 25.73 -3.52
CA ILE A 219 1.71 24.52 -4.27
C ILE A 219 0.91 24.51 -5.58
N THR A 220 1.62 24.31 -6.68
CA THR A 220 1.08 24.26 -8.04
C THR A 220 1.09 22.83 -8.60
N MET A 221 0.45 22.61 -9.75
CA MET A 221 0.40 21.30 -10.40
C MET A 221 1.80 20.77 -10.76
N GLN A 222 2.72 21.67 -11.11
CA GLN A 222 4.09 21.31 -11.47
C GLN A 222 4.86 20.70 -10.30
N HIS A 223 4.60 21.13 -9.07
CA HIS A 223 5.20 20.54 -7.87
C HIS A 223 4.72 19.11 -7.65
N PHE A 224 3.42 18.85 -7.85
CA PHE A 224 2.88 17.49 -7.76
C PHE A 224 3.42 16.58 -8.86
N GLU A 225 3.47 17.04 -10.11
CA GLU A 225 4.06 16.26 -11.21
C GLU A 225 5.53 15.96 -10.95
N SER A 226 6.28 16.91 -10.39
CA SER A 226 7.68 16.72 -10.00
C SER A 226 7.84 15.74 -8.82
N ALA A 227 6.90 15.75 -7.88
CA ALA A 227 6.86 14.82 -6.75
C ALA A 227 6.58 13.38 -7.22
N ILE A 228 5.60 13.22 -8.12
CA ILE A 228 5.27 11.91 -8.73
C ILE A 228 6.50 11.37 -9.47
N ASP A 229 7.12 12.18 -10.33
CA ASP A 229 8.31 11.77 -11.06
C ASP A 229 9.45 11.33 -10.13
N ARG A 230 9.60 12.00 -8.98
CA ARG A 230 10.63 11.68 -8.00
C ARG A 230 10.33 10.40 -7.24
N ILE A 231 9.07 10.08 -6.98
CA ILE A 231 8.67 8.84 -6.31
C ILE A 231 8.79 7.64 -7.26
N ILE A 232 8.42 7.80 -8.53
CA ILE A 232 8.49 6.73 -9.55
C ILE A 232 9.94 6.54 -10.03
N GLY A 233 10.57 7.59 -10.54
CA GLY A 233 11.88 7.51 -11.19
C GLY A 233 13.08 7.77 -10.26
N GLY A 234 12.84 8.26 -9.04
CA GLY A 234 13.90 8.64 -8.11
C GLY A 234 14.45 10.05 -8.34
N LEU A 235 15.59 10.35 -7.69
CA LEU A 235 16.21 11.67 -7.74
C LEU A 235 16.71 12.00 -9.15
N GLU A 236 16.42 13.23 -9.59
CA GLU A 236 16.93 13.79 -10.84
C GLU A 236 18.44 13.98 -10.76
N LYS A 237 19.18 13.43 -11.72
CA LYS A 237 20.64 13.59 -11.80
C LYS A 237 21.01 14.83 -12.62
N LYS A 238 20.84 16.01 -12.06
CA LYS A 238 21.20 17.29 -12.71
C LYS A 238 22.69 17.39 -13.11
N ASN A 239 23.57 16.68 -12.39
CA ASN A 239 25.01 16.68 -12.65
C ASN A 239 25.47 15.64 -13.67
N LYS A 240 24.59 14.76 -14.18
CA LYS A 240 24.97 13.80 -15.22
C LYS A 240 24.97 14.55 -16.55
N VAL A 241 26.15 14.95 -17.00
CA VAL A 241 26.33 15.56 -18.33
C VAL A 241 26.06 14.49 -19.37
N ILE A 242 24.88 14.55 -19.99
CA ILE A 242 24.52 13.70 -21.13
C ILE A 242 24.97 14.42 -22.40
N SER A 243 25.70 13.71 -23.26
CA SER A 243 26.12 14.25 -24.55
C SER A 243 24.91 14.55 -25.45
N LYS A 244 25.05 15.49 -26.38
CA LYS A 244 23.96 15.78 -27.34
C LYS A 244 23.55 14.55 -28.15
N LEU A 245 24.49 13.65 -28.40
CA LEU A 245 24.24 12.41 -29.13
C LEU A 245 23.44 11.43 -28.27
N GLU A 246 23.85 11.16 -27.03
CA GLU A 246 23.10 10.29 -26.11
C GLU A 246 21.70 10.83 -25.84
N ARG A 247 21.55 12.14 -25.62
CA ARG A 247 20.22 12.75 -25.42
C ARG A 247 19.32 12.57 -26.64
N ARG A 248 19.89 12.61 -27.84
CA ARG A 248 19.16 12.38 -29.09
C ARG A 248 18.77 10.92 -29.25
N THR A 249 19.66 9.99 -28.92
CA THR A 249 19.36 8.55 -28.93
C THR A 249 18.21 8.22 -27.97
N VAL A 250 18.28 8.70 -26.72
CA VAL A 250 17.21 8.53 -25.73
C VAL A 250 15.89 9.15 -26.22
N ALA A 251 15.96 10.32 -26.87
CA ALA A 251 14.75 10.93 -27.43
C ALA A 251 14.11 10.10 -28.54
N TYR A 252 14.90 9.46 -29.41
CA TYR A 252 14.37 8.54 -30.41
C TYR A 252 13.81 7.27 -29.80
N HIS A 253 14.50 6.72 -28.81
CA HIS A 253 14.07 5.54 -28.06
C HIS A 253 12.69 5.75 -27.42
N GLU A 254 12.57 6.79 -26.58
CA GLU A 254 11.30 7.11 -25.91
C GLU A 254 10.20 7.51 -26.89
N ALA A 255 10.55 8.18 -28.00
CA ALA A 255 9.60 8.48 -29.07
C ALA A 255 9.11 7.21 -29.78
N GLY A 256 9.96 6.19 -29.93
CA GLY A 256 9.61 4.90 -30.50
C GLY A 256 8.50 4.22 -29.71
N HIS A 257 8.67 4.13 -28.38
CA HIS A 257 7.62 3.64 -27.49
C HIS A 257 6.34 4.48 -27.57
N ALA A 258 6.48 5.81 -27.54
CA ALA A 258 5.34 6.71 -27.57
C ALA A 258 4.51 6.59 -28.86
N VAL A 259 5.18 6.54 -30.01
CA VAL A 259 4.52 6.43 -31.31
C VAL A 259 3.91 5.04 -31.49
N ALA A 260 4.64 3.97 -31.15
CA ALA A 260 4.11 2.62 -31.22
C ALA A 260 2.87 2.47 -30.33
N GLY A 261 2.96 2.89 -29.06
CA GLY A 261 1.85 2.84 -28.12
C GLY A 261 0.65 3.70 -28.52
N TRP A 262 0.86 4.79 -29.28
CA TRP A 262 -0.23 5.65 -29.76
C TRP A 262 -1.04 5.02 -30.92
N PHE A 263 -0.40 4.25 -31.79
CA PHE A 263 -1.04 3.68 -32.99
C PHE A 263 -1.56 2.26 -32.81
N LEU A 264 -1.06 1.52 -31.82
CA LEU A 264 -1.52 0.17 -31.52
C LEU A 264 -2.88 0.21 -30.79
N GLU A 265 -3.80 -0.65 -31.21
CA GLU A 265 -5.19 -0.65 -30.72
C GLU A 265 -5.28 -1.11 -29.26
N HIS A 266 -4.44 -2.08 -28.89
CA HIS A 266 -4.48 -2.73 -27.59
C HIS A 266 -3.32 -2.34 -26.66
N ALA A 267 -2.50 -1.37 -27.07
CA ALA A 267 -1.44 -0.86 -26.22
C ALA A 267 -1.99 -0.08 -25.02
N GLU A 268 -1.22 -0.06 -23.94
CA GLU A 268 -1.58 0.70 -22.75
C GLU A 268 -1.55 2.21 -23.04
N PRO A 269 -2.55 2.99 -22.59
CA PRO A 269 -2.57 4.43 -22.83
C PRO A 269 -1.34 5.12 -22.25
N LEU A 270 -0.62 5.83 -23.10
CA LEU A 270 0.55 6.61 -22.70
C LEU A 270 0.12 7.85 -21.90
N LEU A 271 0.61 7.99 -20.66
CA LEU A 271 0.36 9.15 -19.81
C LEU A 271 1.39 10.25 -20.01
N LYS A 272 2.67 9.88 -19.95
CA LYS A 272 3.79 10.83 -19.91
C LYS A 272 5.06 10.17 -20.43
N VAL A 273 5.86 10.94 -21.15
CA VAL A 273 7.19 10.54 -21.63
C VAL A 273 8.20 11.59 -21.22
N THR A 274 9.36 11.16 -20.75
CA THR A 274 10.45 12.06 -20.41
C THR A 274 11.81 11.47 -20.76
N ILE A 275 12.71 12.34 -21.21
CA ILE A 275 14.12 12.02 -21.52
C ILE A 275 15.07 12.52 -20.42
N VAL A 276 14.51 12.90 -19.27
CA VAL A 276 15.28 13.42 -18.14
C VAL A 276 15.76 12.24 -17.30
N PRO A 277 17.08 12.07 -17.10
CA PRO A 277 17.63 10.92 -16.39
C PRO A 277 17.26 10.96 -14.90
N ARG A 278 16.70 9.86 -14.40
CA ARG A 278 16.34 9.70 -12.99
C ARG A 278 16.83 8.35 -12.45
N GLY A 279 17.25 8.33 -11.19
CA GLY A 279 17.69 7.09 -10.54
C GLY A 279 19.00 6.51 -11.10
N THR A 280 19.22 5.22 -10.89
CA THR A 280 20.48 4.52 -11.22
C THR A 280 20.58 4.01 -12.66
N ALA A 281 19.47 3.61 -13.29
CA ALA A 281 19.46 2.92 -14.59
C ALA A 281 18.75 3.69 -15.73
N ALA A 282 17.67 4.43 -15.45
CA ALA A 282 16.85 5.05 -16.49
C ALA A 282 17.43 6.38 -17.02
N LEU A 283 17.75 6.44 -18.33
CA LEU A 283 18.10 7.67 -19.04
C LEU A 283 16.87 8.46 -19.52
N GLY A 284 15.75 7.76 -19.70
CA GLY A 284 14.40 8.26 -19.97
C GLY A 284 13.38 7.27 -19.40
N PHE A 285 12.09 7.64 -19.40
CA PHE A 285 11.01 6.67 -19.17
C PHE A 285 9.70 7.13 -19.79
N ALA A 286 8.89 6.14 -20.19
CA ALA A 286 7.50 6.29 -20.58
C ALA A 286 6.59 5.69 -19.49
N GLN A 287 5.56 6.44 -19.10
CA GLN A 287 4.57 6.01 -18.12
C GLN A 287 3.26 5.68 -18.82
N TYR A 288 2.72 4.49 -18.52
CA TYR A 288 1.48 3.98 -19.07
C TYR A 288 0.39 3.89 -18.01
N VAL A 289 -0.88 3.95 -18.43
CA VAL A 289 -2.01 3.51 -17.61
C VAL A 289 -2.13 2.00 -17.75
N PRO A 290 -1.85 1.21 -16.70
CA PRO A 290 -2.02 -0.22 -16.77
C PRO A 290 -3.49 -0.56 -17.04
N ASN A 291 -3.72 -1.54 -17.92
CA ASN A 291 -5.07 -2.04 -18.17
C ASN A 291 -5.58 -2.80 -16.93
N GLU A 292 -6.78 -2.45 -16.45
CA GLU A 292 -7.39 -3.10 -15.27
C GLU A 292 -7.95 -4.52 -15.57
N ASN A 293 -7.79 -5.00 -16.80
CA ASN A 293 -8.29 -6.31 -17.22
C ASN A 293 -7.41 -7.43 -16.65
N LEU A 294 -8.02 -8.29 -15.81
CA LEU A 294 -7.37 -9.47 -15.22
C LEU A 294 -6.99 -10.55 -16.25
N LEU A 295 -7.59 -10.54 -17.44
CA LEU A 295 -7.35 -11.49 -18.53
C LEU A 295 -6.89 -10.73 -19.77
N MET A 296 -5.73 -11.10 -20.31
CA MET A 296 -5.18 -10.52 -21.54
C MET A 296 -5.40 -11.44 -22.74
N THR A 297 -5.81 -10.89 -23.87
CA THR A 297 -5.91 -11.63 -25.13
C THR A 297 -4.54 -11.78 -25.79
N LYS A 298 -4.44 -12.65 -26.80
CA LYS A 298 -3.21 -12.83 -27.57
C LYS A 298 -2.83 -11.54 -28.31
N GLU A 299 -3.82 -10.84 -28.85
CA GLU A 299 -3.65 -9.59 -29.58
C GLU A 299 -3.15 -8.48 -28.64
N GLN A 300 -3.70 -8.38 -27.42
CA GLN A 300 -3.22 -7.46 -26.40
C GLN A 300 -1.75 -7.72 -26.04
N LEU A 301 -1.38 -8.98 -25.81
CA LEU A 301 0.01 -9.35 -25.52
C LEU A 301 0.96 -9.03 -26.69
N PHE A 302 0.50 -9.24 -27.92
CA PHE A 302 1.27 -8.92 -29.12
C PHE A 302 1.52 -7.41 -29.23
N ASP A 303 0.48 -6.59 -29.11
CA ASP A 303 0.60 -5.12 -29.18
C ASP A 303 1.48 -4.57 -28.05
N MET A 304 1.36 -5.09 -26.82
CA MET A 304 2.27 -4.71 -25.73
C MET A 304 3.73 -5.05 -26.07
N THR A 305 3.97 -6.23 -26.65
CA THR A 305 5.32 -6.62 -27.08
C THR A 305 5.86 -5.70 -28.17
N CYS A 306 5.02 -5.34 -29.16
CA CYS A 306 5.39 -4.39 -30.21
C CYS A 306 5.70 -2.99 -29.65
N MET A 307 4.94 -2.52 -28.65
CA MET A 307 5.17 -1.25 -27.99
C MET A 307 6.51 -1.26 -27.22
N THR A 308 6.81 -2.32 -26.48
CA THR A 308 8.10 -2.47 -25.76
C THR A 308 9.28 -2.53 -26.72
N LEU A 309 9.14 -3.19 -27.87
CA LEU A 309 10.20 -3.22 -28.89
C LEU A 309 10.29 -1.93 -29.73
N GLY A 310 9.32 -1.02 -29.58
CA GLY A 310 9.22 0.23 -30.35
C GLY A 310 10.41 1.17 -30.14
N GLY A 311 10.96 1.22 -28.92
CA GLY A 311 12.14 2.03 -28.62
C GLY A 311 13.36 1.59 -29.41
N ARG A 312 13.65 0.28 -29.40
CA ARG A 312 14.74 -0.29 -30.19
C ARG A 312 14.55 -0.10 -31.69
N ALA A 313 13.34 -0.33 -32.20
CA ALA A 313 13.04 -0.14 -33.61
C ALA A 313 13.27 1.32 -34.06
N ALA A 314 12.93 2.30 -33.22
CA ALA A 314 13.15 3.72 -33.54
C ALA A 314 14.64 4.08 -33.62
N GLU A 315 15.47 3.51 -32.75
CA GLU A 315 16.92 3.70 -32.82
C GLU A 315 17.54 3.10 -34.08
N GLU A 316 17.06 1.93 -34.52
CA GLU A 316 17.55 1.27 -35.73
C GLU A 316 17.21 2.06 -37.00
N VAL A 317 15.98 2.61 -37.06
CA VAL A 317 15.51 3.42 -38.19
C VAL A 317 16.16 4.81 -38.23
N CYS A 318 16.44 5.40 -37.07
CA CYS A 318 17.14 6.69 -36.95
C CYS A 318 18.57 6.49 -36.42
N PRO A 319 19.54 6.12 -37.29
CA PRO A 319 20.87 5.72 -36.85
C PRO A 319 21.62 6.88 -36.19
N SER A 320 21.70 6.81 -34.86
CA SER A 320 22.67 7.53 -34.05
C SER A 320 23.20 6.60 -32.95
N LEU A 321 24.11 5.70 -33.33
CA LEU A 321 24.96 4.85 -32.46
C LEU A 321 24.21 4.03 -31.38
N CYS A 322 24.01 2.71 -31.60
CA CYS A 322 23.39 1.82 -30.61
C CYS A 322 24.41 0.92 -29.87
N ILE A 323 24.38 0.92 -28.52
CA ILE A 323 24.74 -0.23 -27.65
C ILE A 323 23.78 -0.37 -26.44
N PHE A 324 22.85 0.57 -26.16
CA PHE A 324 21.94 0.45 -25.01
C PHE A 324 20.61 -0.20 -25.41
N SER A 325 20.30 -1.41 -24.92
CA SER A 325 18.92 -1.90 -24.70
C SER A 325 18.95 -3.33 -24.13
N ASP A 326 19.42 -3.51 -22.88
CA ASP A 326 19.26 -4.81 -22.17
C ASP A 326 17.96 -4.84 -21.34
N GLU A 327 17.36 -3.69 -21.01
CA GLU A 327 16.16 -3.61 -20.16
C GLU A 327 14.86 -3.93 -20.91
N ASP A 328 14.74 -3.62 -22.21
CA ASP A 328 13.50 -3.86 -22.99
C ASP A 328 13.32 -5.32 -23.44
N PHE A 329 14.38 -6.14 -23.34
CA PHE A 329 14.38 -7.55 -23.73
C PHE A 329 14.12 -8.51 -22.57
N CYS A 330 14.07 -8.03 -21.32
CA CYS A 330 13.87 -8.83 -20.11
C CYS A 330 12.40 -8.94 -19.67
#